data_AF-A0A1E7IDJ3-F1
#
_entry.id   AF-A0A1E7IDJ3-F1
#
_cell.length_a   1.000
_cell.length_b   1.000
_cell.length_c   1.000
_cell.angle_alpha   90.00
_cell.angle_beta   90.00
_cell.angle_gamma   90.00
#
_symmetry.space_group_name_H-M   'P 1'
#
loop_
_entity.id
_entity.type
_entity.pdbx_description
1 polymer ?
#
loop_
_entity_poly.entity_id
_entity_poly.type
_entity_poly.pdbx_seq_one_letter_code
_entity_poly.pdbx_strand_id
1 'polypeptide(L)'
;MVSNQATADGGCCTYISYEGSAQIMRVSQTPASVTQYKILGGPGYEGYEVWFRFTTQQNIPHGVRKEISREQLFTLKNSWYVGPRYLEKYGIETGKAYPCKLKVIKEGTCTPIVFEFDAIDSGDYFESRP
;
A
#
# COMPACT_ATOMS: atom_id res chain seq x y z
N MET A 1 -16.78 1.19 16.94
CA MET A 1 -16.07 2.45 17.21
C MET A 1 -15.26 2.76 15.96
N VAL A 2 -15.56 3.84 15.26
CA VAL A 2 -14.82 4.28 14.08
C VAL A 2 -13.76 5.24 14.60
N SER A 3 -12.49 4.83 14.56
CA SER A 3 -11.39 5.67 15.02
C SER A 3 -11.13 6.76 13.99
N ASN A 4 -11.45 8.00 14.37
CA ASN A 4 -11.16 9.20 13.60
C ASN A 4 -9.69 9.56 13.85
N GLN A 5 -8.79 9.23 12.92
CA GLN A 5 -7.42 9.75 12.97
C GLN A 5 -7.19 10.72 11.83
N ALA A 6 -7.09 12.00 12.20
CA ALA A 6 -6.59 13.05 11.34
C ALA A 6 -5.06 12.92 11.28
N THR A 7 -4.52 12.40 10.19
CA THR A 7 -3.08 12.50 9.92
C THR A 7 -2.80 13.84 9.27
N ALA A 8 -2.05 14.67 10.00
CA ALA A 8 -1.56 15.96 9.57
C ALA A 8 -0.55 15.79 8.43
N ASP A 9 -0.98 16.02 7.20
CA ASP A 9 -0.13 16.34 6.06
C ASP A 9 -0.95 17.19 5.07
N GLY A 10 -0.83 18.52 5.16
CA GLY A 10 -0.91 19.43 4.01
C GLY A 10 -2.23 19.65 3.25
N GLY A 11 -3.40 19.25 3.75
CA GLY A 11 -4.68 19.63 3.15
C GLY A 11 -5.88 19.23 4.01
N CYS A 12 -7.00 19.94 3.92
CA CYS A 12 -8.24 19.74 4.70
C CYS A 12 -8.98 18.42 4.41
N CYS A 13 -8.26 17.33 4.12
CA CYS A 13 -8.84 16.04 3.81
C CYS A 13 -9.07 15.25 5.09
N THR A 14 -10.28 14.75 5.28
CA THR A 14 -10.62 13.87 6.39
C THR A 14 -10.89 12.47 5.87
N TYR A 15 -10.54 11.45 6.66
CA TYR A 15 -10.68 10.04 6.30
C TYR A 15 -11.44 9.27 7.36
N ILE A 16 -12.21 8.28 6.92
CA ILE A 16 -12.79 7.24 7.78
C ILE A 16 -11.93 5.99 7.64
N SER A 17 -11.52 5.42 8.77
CA SER A 17 -10.69 4.22 8.80
C SER A 17 -11.53 2.97 9.08
N TYR A 18 -11.26 1.92 8.30
CA TYR A 18 -11.84 0.59 8.49
C TYR A 18 -10.72 -0.44 8.67
N GLU A 19 -10.78 -1.18 9.77
CA GLU A 19 -9.84 -2.25 10.09
C GLU A 19 -10.12 -3.47 9.20
N GLY A 20 -9.04 -4.14 8.77
CA GLY A 20 -9.12 -5.33 7.97
C GLY A 20 -7.81 -6.06 7.86
N SER A 21 -7.73 -6.95 6.88
CA SER A 21 -6.54 -7.73 6.58
C SER A 21 -6.24 -7.66 5.09
N ALA A 22 -4.98 -7.40 4.77
CA ALA A 22 -4.45 -7.43 3.42
C ALA A 22 -3.64 -8.72 3.22
N GLN A 23 -4.12 -9.60 2.36
CA GLN A 23 -3.43 -10.83 2.00
C GLN A 23 -2.63 -10.62 0.71
N ILE A 24 -1.34 -10.95 0.73
CA ILE A 24 -0.48 -10.90 -0.45
C ILE A 24 -0.86 -12.04 -1.39
N MET A 25 -1.34 -11.69 -2.57
CA MET A 25 -1.81 -12.64 -3.58
C MET A 25 -0.69 -13.08 -4.51
N ARG A 26 0.20 -12.15 -4.89
CA ARG A 26 1.36 -12.45 -5.74
C ARG A 26 2.50 -11.47 -5.47
N VAL A 27 3.71 -11.99 -5.61
CA VAL A 27 4.95 -11.22 -5.67
C VAL A 27 5.66 -11.65 -6.94
N SER A 28 5.88 -10.71 -7.87
CA SER A 28 6.41 -11.05 -9.19
C SER A 28 7.24 -9.91 -9.76
N GLN A 29 8.27 -10.25 -10.53
CA GLN A 29 8.96 -9.28 -11.36
C GLN A 29 8.26 -9.15 -12.72
N THR A 30 8.05 -7.92 -13.17
CA THR A 30 7.59 -7.61 -14.53
C THR A 30 8.66 -6.81 -15.27
N PRO A 31 8.62 -6.72 -16.60
CA PRO A 31 9.58 -5.89 -17.33
C PRO A 31 9.60 -4.43 -16.81
N ALA A 32 8.45 -3.89 -16.41
CA ALA A 32 8.34 -2.55 -15.84
C ALA A 32 8.99 -2.47 -14.45
N SER A 33 8.78 -3.46 -13.58
CA SER A 33 9.33 -3.44 -12.22
C SER A 33 10.85 -3.64 -12.22
N VAL A 34 11.35 -4.53 -13.07
CA VAL A 34 12.78 -4.76 -13.25
C VAL A 34 13.45 -3.50 -13.79
N THR A 35 12.93 -2.92 -14.88
CA THR A 35 13.59 -1.76 -15.53
C THR A 35 13.69 -0.50 -14.67
N GLN A 36 12.99 -0.45 -13.52
CA GLN A 36 13.09 0.63 -12.54
C GLN A 36 14.54 0.91 -12.08
N TYR A 37 15.41 -0.11 -12.02
CA TYR A 37 16.82 0.07 -11.63
C TYR A 37 17.58 1.01 -12.57
N LYS A 38 17.13 1.15 -13.83
CA LYS A 38 17.75 1.98 -14.86
C LYS A 38 17.33 3.44 -14.80
N ILE A 39 16.34 3.79 -13.97
CA ILE A 39 15.87 5.17 -13.84
C ILE A 39 16.98 6.00 -13.21
N LEU A 40 17.45 7.02 -13.93
CA LEU A 40 18.46 7.96 -13.42
C LEU A 40 17.88 8.73 -12.23
N GLY A 41 18.57 8.69 -11.08
CA GLY A 41 18.03 9.22 -9.82
C GLY A 41 16.88 8.38 -9.22
N GLY A 42 16.66 7.19 -9.76
CA GLY A 42 15.69 6.23 -9.27
C GLY A 42 16.22 5.38 -8.11
N PRO A 43 15.56 4.24 -7.83
CA PRO A 43 15.83 3.45 -6.64
C PRO A 43 17.15 2.68 -6.65
N GLY A 44 17.75 2.44 -7.82
CA GLY A 44 19.01 1.69 -7.93
C GLY A 44 18.88 0.17 -7.72
N TYR A 45 17.67 -0.38 -7.69
CA TYR A 45 17.39 -1.82 -7.57
C TYR A 45 16.28 -2.27 -8.52
N GLU A 46 16.26 -3.57 -8.83
CA GLU A 46 15.14 -4.20 -9.54
C GLU A 46 13.92 -4.29 -8.63
N GLY A 47 12.77 -3.83 -9.12
CA GLY A 47 11.53 -3.81 -8.37
C GLY A 47 10.73 -5.11 -8.49
N TYR A 48 9.85 -5.33 -7.51
CA TYR A 48 8.84 -6.37 -7.49
C TYR A 48 7.44 -5.76 -7.44
N GLU A 49 6.54 -6.30 -8.25
CA GLU A 49 5.12 -6.08 -8.10
C GLU A 49 4.58 -6.94 -6.97
N VAL A 50 4.08 -6.30 -5.92
CA VAL A 50 3.40 -6.95 -4.80
C VAL A 50 1.92 -6.65 -4.91
N TRP A 51 1.10 -7.67 -5.12
CA TRP A 51 -0.35 -7.51 -5.19
C TRP A 51 -0.99 -8.12 -3.99
N PHE A 52 -1.96 -7.40 -3.42
CA PHE A 52 -2.68 -7.83 -2.24
C PHE A 52 -4.19 -7.68 -2.42
N ARG A 53 -4.95 -8.43 -1.64
CA ARG A 53 -6.40 -8.30 -1.53
C ARG A 53 -6.74 -7.88 -0.11
N PHE A 54 -7.51 -6.79 0.01
CA PHE A 54 -8.02 -6.34 1.30
C PHE A 54 -9.36 -7.00 1.61
N THR A 55 -9.54 -7.40 2.86
CA THR A 55 -10.79 -7.95 3.39
C THR A 55 -11.12 -7.28 4.72
N THR A 56 -12.40 -6.99 4.94
CA THR A 56 -12.89 -6.46 6.22
C THR A 56 -14.27 -7.05 6.53
N GLN A 57 -14.53 -7.27 7.81
CA GLN A 57 -15.85 -7.63 8.32
C GLN A 57 -16.70 -6.40 8.65
N GLN A 58 -16.12 -5.20 8.59
CA GLN A 58 -16.83 -3.97 8.88
C GLN A 58 -17.78 -3.61 7.73
N ASN A 59 -18.87 -2.93 8.10
CA ASN A 59 -19.81 -2.41 7.13
C ASN A 59 -19.20 -1.16 6.46
N ILE A 60 -18.87 -1.29 5.18
CA ILE A 60 -18.32 -0.24 4.33
C ILE A 60 -19.32 0.14 3.23
N PRO A 61 -19.30 1.38 2.72
CA PRO A 61 -20.17 1.80 1.62
C PRO A 61 -20.05 0.87 0.40
N HIS A 62 -21.18 0.60 -0.27
CA HIS A 62 -21.22 -0.34 -1.41
C HIS A 62 -20.22 0.03 -2.54
N GLY A 63 -20.08 1.31 -2.86
CA GLY A 63 -19.12 1.79 -3.86
C GLY A 63 -17.67 1.45 -3.48
N VAL A 64 -17.31 1.65 -2.20
CA VAL A 64 -15.99 1.28 -1.66
C VAL A 64 -15.80 -0.23 -1.69
N ARG A 65 -16.83 -1.01 -1.32
CA ARG A 65 -16.76 -2.48 -1.33
C ARG A 65 -16.44 -3.03 -2.71
N LYS A 66 -17.04 -2.46 -3.76
CA LYS A 66 -16.74 -2.84 -5.15
C LYS A 66 -15.28 -2.53 -5.50
N GLU A 67 -14.80 -1.35 -5.13
CA GLU A 67 -13.44 -0.88 -5.45
C GLU A 67 -12.33 -1.69 -4.78
N ILE A 68 -12.52 -2.09 -3.52
CA ILE A 68 -11.52 -2.88 -2.77
C ILE A 68 -11.60 -4.38 -3.04
N SER A 69 -12.63 -4.85 -3.76
CA SER A 69 -12.82 -6.28 -4.04
C SER A 69 -11.78 -6.86 -5.01
N ARG A 70 -11.14 -5.99 -5.80
CA ARG A 70 -10.04 -6.35 -6.71
C ARG A 70 -8.70 -6.36 -5.98
N GLU A 71 -7.72 -7.01 -6.60
CA GLU A 71 -6.33 -6.94 -6.16
C GLU A 71 -5.78 -5.52 -6.33
N GLN A 72 -4.99 -5.09 -5.37
CA GLN A 72 -4.35 -3.79 -5.32
C GLN A 72 -2.84 -3.98 -5.42
N LEU A 73 -2.18 -3.13 -6.17
CA LEU A 73 -0.73 -3.07 -6.23
C LEU A 73 -0.22 -2.28 -5.01
N PHE A 74 0.71 -2.88 -4.26
CA PHE A 74 1.46 -2.20 -3.23
C PHE A 74 2.67 -1.50 -3.84
N THR A 75 2.82 -0.21 -3.56
CA THR A 75 3.98 0.61 -3.91
C THR A 75 4.43 1.41 -2.69
N LEU A 76 5.69 1.86 -2.72
CA LEU A 76 6.17 2.85 -1.77
C LEU A 76 5.41 4.17 -1.97
N LYS A 77 5.45 5.08 -0.97
CA LYS A 77 4.71 6.36 -1.04
C LYS A 77 5.09 7.23 -2.24
N ASN A 78 6.28 7.04 -2.81
CA ASN A 78 6.75 7.69 -4.04
C ASN A 78 6.41 6.91 -5.34
N SER A 79 5.51 5.92 -5.26
CA SER A 79 5.07 5.05 -6.36
C SER A 79 6.13 4.09 -6.91
N TRP A 80 7.26 3.90 -6.23
CA TRP A 80 8.22 2.88 -6.63
C TRP A 80 7.78 1.47 -6.23
N TYR A 81 8.16 0.50 -7.06
CA TYR A 81 8.14 -0.91 -6.69
C TYR A 81 9.15 -1.17 -5.56
N VAL A 82 8.83 -2.13 -4.69
CA VAL A 82 9.73 -2.55 -3.62
C VAL A 82 10.88 -3.40 -4.14
N GLY A 83 12.04 -3.30 -3.51
CA GLY A 83 13.19 -4.13 -3.84
C GLY A 83 13.24 -5.42 -3.02
N PRO A 84 14.18 -6.33 -3.35
CA PRO A 84 14.30 -7.61 -2.67
C PRO A 84 14.63 -7.48 -1.18
N ARG A 85 15.46 -6.50 -0.77
CA ARG A 85 15.79 -6.31 0.65
C ARG A 85 14.59 -5.80 1.43
N TYR A 86 13.75 -4.97 0.81
CA TYR A 86 12.50 -4.52 1.40
C TYR A 86 11.53 -5.69 1.64
N LEU A 87 11.38 -6.58 0.66
CA LEU A 87 10.57 -7.79 0.82
C LEU A 87 11.06 -8.64 1.99
N GLU A 88 12.37 -8.86 2.11
CA GLU A 88 12.97 -9.62 3.21
C GLU A 88 12.74 -8.94 4.57
N LYS A 89 13.03 -7.64 4.68
CA LYS A 89 12.89 -6.87 5.92
C LYS A 89 11.48 -6.93 6.51
N TYR A 90 10.47 -6.79 5.66
CA TYR A 90 9.06 -6.81 6.05
C TYR A 90 8.42 -8.20 5.94
N GLY A 91 9.22 -9.21 5.56
CA GLY A 91 8.81 -10.59 5.35
C GLY A 91 7.67 -10.73 4.35
N ILE A 92 7.60 -9.90 3.31
CA ILE A 92 6.51 -9.85 2.32
C ILE A 92 6.63 -11.03 1.35
N GLU A 93 5.68 -11.95 1.45
CA GLU A 93 5.63 -13.17 0.65
C GLU A 93 4.19 -13.50 0.27
N THR A 94 4.01 -14.19 -0.85
CA THR A 94 2.70 -14.69 -1.28
C THR A 94 2.05 -15.56 -0.20
N GLY A 95 0.76 -15.34 0.04
CA GLY A 95 -0.05 -16.04 1.04
C GLY A 95 -0.05 -15.39 2.42
N LYS A 96 0.95 -14.55 2.76
CA LYS A 96 0.98 -13.84 4.04
C LYS A 96 -0.11 -12.78 4.12
N ALA A 97 -0.60 -12.56 5.33
CA ALA A 97 -1.64 -11.60 5.62
C ALA A 97 -1.16 -10.62 6.68
N TYR A 98 -1.47 -9.33 6.48
CA TYR A 98 -1.06 -8.25 7.35
C TYR A 98 -2.29 -7.49 7.86
N PRO A 99 -2.29 -7.04 9.13
CA PRO A 99 -3.23 -6.01 9.58
C PRO A 99 -3.14 -4.79 8.69
N CYS A 100 -4.28 -4.33 8.18
CA CYS A 100 -4.35 -3.21 7.26
C CYS A 100 -5.58 -2.36 7.56
N LYS A 101 -5.43 -1.04 7.46
CA LYS A 101 -6.49 -0.07 7.57
C LYS A 101 -6.83 0.48 6.18
N LEU A 102 -8.10 0.38 5.83
CA LEU A 102 -8.67 1.06 4.68
C LEU A 102 -9.11 2.46 5.11
N LYS A 103 -8.43 3.50 4.63
CA LYS A 103 -8.83 4.90 4.79
C LYS A 103 -9.62 5.34 3.57
N VAL A 104 -10.86 5.75 3.77
CA VAL A 104 -11.74 6.28 2.72
C VAL A 104 -11.94 7.77 2.96
N ILE A 105 -11.74 8.59 1.93
CA ILE A 105 -11.95 10.03 2.04
C ILE A 105 -13.41 10.34 2.40
N LYS A 106 -13.58 11.25 3.35
CA LYS A 106 -14.89 11.75 3.76
C LYS A 106 -15.14 13.14 3.17
N GLU A 107 -14.14 14.02 3.26
CA GLU A 107 -14.20 15.40 2.79
C GLU A 107 -12.86 15.76 2.13
N GLY A 108 -12.88 16.60 1.08
CA GLY A 108 -11.71 17.02 0.32
C GLY A 108 -11.57 16.36 -1.06
N THR A 109 -10.48 16.66 -1.76
CA THR A 109 -10.17 16.17 -3.12
C THR A 109 -8.93 15.27 -3.18
N CYS A 110 -8.48 14.79 -2.02
CA CYS A 110 -7.35 13.87 -1.91
C CYS A 110 -7.68 12.46 -2.44
N THR A 111 -6.70 11.56 -2.40
CA THR A 111 -6.84 10.16 -2.81
C THR A 111 -8.04 9.49 -2.13
N PRO A 112 -9.03 8.98 -2.90
CA PRO A 112 -10.27 8.49 -2.31
C PRO A 112 -10.13 7.27 -1.39
N ILE A 113 -9.15 6.40 -1.67
CA ILE A 113 -8.90 5.17 -0.93
C ILE A 113 -7.40 5.04 -0.69
N VAL A 114 -7.02 4.82 0.56
CA VAL A 114 -5.64 4.58 0.98
C VAL A 114 -5.60 3.32 1.84
N PHE A 115 -4.59 2.47 1.60
CA PHE A 115 -4.31 1.31 2.43
C PHE A 115 -3.10 1.61 3.32
N GLU A 116 -3.27 1.49 4.62
CA GLU A 116 -2.21 1.69 5.61
C GLU A 116 -1.92 0.37 6.31
N PHE A 117 -0.64 0.04 6.43
CA PHE A 117 -0.15 -1.17 7.06
C PHE A 117 0.59 -0.78 8.33
N ASP A 118 0.19 -1.33 9.48
CA ASP A 118 0.85 -1.00 10.75
C ASP A 118 2.26 -1.62 10.83
N ALA A 119 2.46 -2.77 10.17
CA ALA A 119 3.70 -3.53 10.20
C ALA A 119 4.64 -3.28 9.00
N ILE A 120 4.20 -2.53 7.98
CA ILE A 120 4.96 -2.28 6.75
C ILE A 120 5.00 -0.78 6.51
N ASP A 121 6.19 -0.18 6.60
CA ASP A 121 6.37 1.25 6.35
C ASP A 121 6.63 1.52 4.87
N SER A 122 5.59 1.94 4.14
CA SER A 122 5.70 2.32 2.72
C SER A 122 6.52 3.59 2.47
N GLY A 123 6.93 4.31 3.52
CA GLY A 123 7.90 5.41 3.48
C GLY A 123 9.34 4.99 3.77
N ASP A 124 9.60 3.71 3.98
CA ASP A 124 10.95 3.21 4.25
C ASP A 124 11.75 2.99 2.95
N TYR A 125 12.48 4.04 2.58
CA TYR A 125 13.30 4.07 1.37
C TYR A 125 14.73 3.54 1.56
N PHE A 126 15.00 2.76 2.62
CA PHE A 126 16.37 2.34 2.94
C PHE A 126 17.10 1.68 1.77
N GLU A 127 16.39 0.90 0.95
CA GLU A 127 16.99 0.16 -0.15
C GLU A 127 17.46 1.07 -1.30
N SER A 128 16.91 2.28 -1.38
CA SER A 128 17.31 3.30 -2.36
C SER A 128 18.43 4.21 -1.88
N ARG A 129 18.84 4.07 -0.62
CA ARG A 129 19.97 4.82 -0.06
C ARG A 129 21.25 4.00 -0.27
N PRO A 130 22.32 4.61 -0.81
CA PRO A 130 23.63 3.97 -0.93
C PRO A 130 24.25 3.69 0.44
#